data_AF-A0A7L4QRU6-F1
#
_entry.id   AF-A0A7L4QRU6-F1
#
_cell.length_a   1.000
_cell.length_b   1.000
_cell.length_c   1.000
_cell.angle_alpha   90.00
_cell.angle_beta   90.00
_cell.angle_gamma   90.00
#
_symmetry.space_group_name_H-M   'P 1'
#
loop_
_entity.id
_entity.type
_entity.pdbx_description
1 polymer ?
#
loop_
_entity_poly.entity_id
_entity_poly.type
_entity_poly.pdbx_seq_one_letter_code
_entity_poly.pdbx_strand_id
1 'polypeptide(L)'
;MSFVARNTYYFDAPGAENTADCARFAVERARELGLLKIVVASTSGETALVFHEAMKGTGIDLIVVTHVVGFSKPGVWEFEPETAEKLCDAGVLIVTGTHALSGLERSFSRSPKVGGGSRTEAVAEALRRVVAVGLKVAVECVLIAADQGAVGIDEEVIAVGGTYSGADTVCVIRPAHTASFFDLQVREIVAMPRVR
;
A
#
# COMPACT_ATOMS: atom_id res chain seq x y z
N MET A 1 -5.63 16.29 -27.37
CA MET A 1 -5.34 17.15 -26.20
C MET A 1 -4.14 16.55 -25.46
N SER A 2 -3.20 17.36 -24.96
CA SER A 2 -1.93 16.91 -24.39
C SER A 2 -1.93 16.75 -22.86
N PHE A 3 -3.07 16.94 -22.19
CA PHE A 3 -3.21 16.81 -20.74
C PHE A 3 -4.63 16.37 -20.35
N VAL A 4 -4.77 15.88 -19.11
CA VAL A 4 -6.03 15.53 -18.46
C VAL A 4 -6.07 16.25 -17.10
N ALA A 5 -7.21 16.83 -16.74
CA ALA A 5 -7.44 17.39 -15.42
C ALA A 5 -8.19 16.38 -14.54
N ARG A 6 -7.70 16.16 -13.32
CA ARG A 6 -8.35 15.30 -12.30
C ARG A 6 -8.26 15.95 -10.93
N ASN A 7 -9.19 15.60 -10.06
CA ASN A 7 -9.16 16.04 -8.67
C ASN A 7 -8.13 15.22 -7.88
N THR A 8 -7.44 15.91 -6.96
CA THR A 8 -6.58 15.33 -5.93
C THR A 8 -7.00 15.91 -4.58
N TYR A 9 -7.15 15.05 -3.58
CA TYR A 9 -7.56 15.44 -2.23
C TYR A 9 -6.34 15.55 -1.32
N TYR A 10 -6.27 16.64 -0.56
CA TYR A 10 -5.21 16.86 0.41
C TYR A 10 -5.81 16.89 1.82
N PHE A 11 -5.43 15.94 2.66
CA PHE A 11 -5.86 15.90 4.06
C PHE A 11 -5.05 16.88 4.91
N ASP A 12 -5.68 17.50 5.90
CA ASP A 12 -5.01 18.45 6.79
C ASP A 12 -4.01 17.76 7.74
N ALA A 13 -4.26 16.50 8.08
CA ALA A 13 -3.41 15.68 8.95
C ALA A 13 -3.27 14.24 8.40
N PRO A 14 -2.13 13.56 8.66
CA PRO A 14 -1.95 12.15 8.36
C PRO A 14 -2.68 11.26 9.39
N GLY A 15 -2.98 10.02 9.02
CA GLY A 15 -3.51 9.02 9.95
C GLY A 15 -4.89 8.44 9.61
N ALA A 16 -5.38 7.64 10.56
CA ALA A 16 -6.49 6.72 10.35
C ALA A 16 -7.85 7.39 10.14
N GLU A 17 -8.03 8.65 10.56
CA GLU A 17 -9.27 9.41 10.31
C GLU A 17 -9.62 9.50 8.82
N ASN A 18 -8.61 9.43 7.94
CA ASN A 18 -8.77 9.57 6.50
C ASN A 18 -9.20 8.25 5.82
N THR A 19 -9.23 7.14 6.54
CA THR A 19 -9.36 5.79 5.93
C THR A 19 -10.63 5.61 5.11
N ALA A 20 -11.78 6.08 5.63
CA ALA A 20 -13.06 5.96 4.93
C ALA A 20 -13.09 6.81 3.64
N ASP A 21 -12.52 8.00 3.68
CA ASP A 21 -12.38 8.86 2.51
C ASP A 21 -11.40 8.27 1.49
N CYS A 22 -10.27 7.73 1.93
CA CYS A 22 -9.35 6.99 1.05
C CYS A 22 -10.04 5.83 0.34
N ALA A 23 -10.87 5.04 1.05
CA ALA A 23 -11.63 3.95 0.45
C ALA A 23 -12.59 4.45 -0.63
N ARG A 24 -13.32 5.54 -0.35
CA ARG A 24 -14.22 6.16 -1.32
C ARG A 24 -13.46 6.70 -2.54
N PHE A 25 -12.40 7.48 -2.33
CA PHE A 25 -11.60 8.07 -3.42
C PHE A 25 -10.90 7.00 -4.28
N ALA A 26 -10.46 5.90 -3.67
CA ALA A 26 -9.89 4.76 -4.38
C ALA A 26 -10.91 4.12 -5.33
N VAL A 27 -12.12 3.85 -4.85
CA VAL A 27 -13.20 3.26 -5.66
C VAL A 27 -13.64 4.20 -6.78
N GLU A 28 -13.80 5.49 -6.49
CA GLU A 28 -14.13 6.52 -7.48
C GLU A 28 -13.10 6.53 -8.61
N ARG A 29 -11.80 6.65 -8.27
CA ARG A 29 -10.73 6.70 -9.27
C ARG A 29 -10.56 5.38 -10.03
N ALA A 30 -10.69 4.23 -9.37
CA ALA A 30 -10.63 2.93 -10.04
C ALA A 30 -11.72 2.82 -11.11
N ARG A 31 -12.96 3.22 -10.78
CA ARG A 31 -14.09 3.22 -11.73
C ARG A 31 -13.88 4.20 -12.88
N GLU A 32 -13.40 5.42 -12.61
CA GLU A 32 -13.09 6.41 -13.65
C GLU A 32 -12.05 5.91 -14.67
N LEU A 33 -11.11 5.09 -14.22
CA LEU A 33 -10.01 4.56 -15.03
C LEU A 33 -10.28 3.16 -15.58
N GLY A 34 -11.35 2.49 -15.14
CA GLY A 34 -11.62 1.09 -15.47
C GLY A 34 -10.59 0.11 -14.88
N LEU A 35 -9.98 0.46 -13.74
CA LEU A 35 -9.02 -0.41 -13.05
C LEU A 35 -9.75 -1.48 -12.25
N LEU A 36 -9.23 -2.69 -12.28
CA LEU A 36 -9.88 -3.87 -11.71
C LEU A 36 -9.36 -4.24 -10.31
N LYS A 37 -8.28 -3.59 -9.84
CA LYS A 37 -7.60 -3.99 -8.60
C LYS A 37 -7.28 -2.80 -7.71
N ILE A 38 -7.51 -2.98 -6.40
CA ILE A 38 -7.08 -2.06 -5.35
C ILE A 38 -6.18 -2.84 -4.39
N VAL A 39 -4.94 -2.38 -4.25
CA VAL A 39 -3.94 -2.90 -3.30
C VAL A 39 -3.94 -2.04 -2.05
N VAL A 40 -4.19 -2.62 -0.88
CA VAL A 40 -4.32 -1.89 0.40
C VAL A 40 -3.37 -2.44 1.44
N ALA A 41 -2.62 -1.56 2.09
CA ALA A 41 -1.86 -1.91 3.29
C ALA A 41 -2.80 -2.10 4.49
N SER A 42 -2.72 -3.24 5.19
CA SER A 42 -3.47 -3.47 6.43
C SER A 42 -2.72 -4.43 7.35
N THR A 43 -2.35 -3.94 8.53
CA THR A 43 -1.61 -4.74 9.53
C THR A 43 -2.54 -5.65 10.32
N SER A 44 -3.57 -5.10 10.97
CA SER A 44 -4.52 -5.86 11.80
C SER A 44 -5.71 -6.43 11.04
N GLY A 45 -6.05 -5.85 9.88
CA GLY A 45 -7.26 -6.18 9.11
C GLY A 45 -8.30 -5.05 9.05
N GLU A 46 -8.29 -4.12 10.00
CA GLU A 46 -9.30 -3.04 10.11
C GLU A 46 -9.43 -2.18 8.85
N THR A 47 -8.30 -1.73 8.28
CA THR A 47 -8.31 -0.95 7.03
C THR A 47 -8.87 -1.76 5.87
N ALA A 48 -8.55 -3.06 5.80
CA ALA A 48 -9.08 -3.94 4.76
C ALA A 48 -10.60 -4.12 4.88
N LEU A 49 -11.16 -4.19 6.09
CA LEU A 49 -12.62 -4.26 6.30
C LEU A 49 -13.32 -3.00 5.78
N VAL A 50 -12.77 -1.81 6.05
CA VAL A 50 -13.33 -0.53 5.56
C VAL A 50 -13.33 -0.49 4.03
N PHE A 51 -12.23 -0.90 3.41
CA PHE A 51 -12.13 -0.98 1.94
C PHE A 51 -13.08 -2.02 1.36
N HIS A 52 -13.15 -3.21 1.96
CA HIS A 52 -14.05 -4.26 1.52
C HIS A 52 -15.51 -3.80 1.53
N GLU A 53 -15.94 -3.09 2.58
CA GLU A 53 -17.29 -2.51 2.63
C GLU A 53 -17.53 -1.49 1.52
N ALA A 54 -16.59 -0.55 1.33
CA ALA A 54 -16.70 0.48 0.29
C ALA A 54 -16.69 -0.09 -1.14
N MET A 55 -16.11 -1.27 -1.33
CA MET A 55 -15.97 -1.95 -2.61
C MET A 55 -17.14 -2.87 -2.98
N LYS A 56 -18.12 -3.07 -2.10
CA LYS A 56 -19.27 -3.95 -2.37
C LYS A 56 -20.00 -3.54 -3.64
N GLY A 57 -20.26 -4.52 -4.52
CA GLY A 57 -20.96 -4.32 -5.79
C GLY A 57 -20.16 -3.55 -6.84
N THR A 58 -18.86 -3.29 -6.64
CA THR A 58 -18.00 -2.66 -7.65
C THR A 58 -17.48 -3.63 -8.69
N GLY A 59 -17.29 -4.90 -8.33
CA GLY A 59 -16.59 -5.89 -9.15
C GLY A 59 -15.07 -5.69 -9.20
N ILE A 60 -14.52 -4.82 -8.36
CA ILE A 60 -13.08 -4.56 -8.23
C ILE A 60 -12.50 -5.53 -7.19
N ASP A 61 -11.37 -6.15 -7.51
CA ASP A 61 -10.66 -7.07 -6.63
C ASP A 61 -9.89 -6.30 -5.55
N LEU A 62 -10.07 -6.70 -4.29
CA LEU A 62 -9.30 -6.20 -3.16
C LEU A 62 -8.11 -7.12 -2.90
N ILE A 63 -6.91 -6.54 -2.90
CA ILE A 63 -5.67 -7.22 -2.55
C ILE A 63 -5.11 -6.53 -1.31
N VAL A 64 -5.01 -7.27 -0.22
CA VAL A 64 -4.51 -6.76 1.06
C VAL A 64 -3.06 -7.16 1.20
N VAL A 65 -2.18 -6.21 1.48
CA VAL A 65 -0.78 -6.49 1.84
C VAL A 65 -0.61 -6.22 3.33
N THR A 66 -0.23 -7.24 4.07
CA THR A 66 0.00 -7.15 5.52
C THR A 66 1.49 -7.21 5.86
N HIS A 67 1.81 -6.96 7.13
CA HIS A 67 3.17 -7.10 7.63
C HIS A 67 3.67 -8.54 7.52
N VAL A 68 4.97 -8.66 7.26
CA VAL A 68 5.69 -9.94 7.38
C VAL A 68 5.51 -10.54 8.77
N VAL A 69 5.29 -11.86 8.85
CA VAL A 69 5.31 -12.59 10.12
C VAL A 69 6.64 -12.31 10.84
N GLY A 70 6.58 -11.95 12.11
CA GLY A 70 7.78 -11.58 12.86
C GLY A 70 8.04 -10.09 12.99
N PHE A 71 7.25 -9.22 12.35
CA PHE A 71 7.52 -7.77 12.35
C PHE A 71 7.48 -7.16 13.76
N SER A 72 6.43 -7.44 14.53
CA SER A 72 6.31 -6.99 15.92
C SER A 72 7.02 -7.91 16.92
N LYS A 73 6.85 -9.23 16.77
CA LYS A 73 7.47 -10.28 17.58
C LYS A 73 7.76 -11.51 16.73
N PRO A 74 8.89 -12.22 16.92
CA PRO A 74 9.24 -13.42 16.15
C PRO A 74 8.10 -14.46 16.09
N GLY A 75 7.76 -14.91 14.88
CA GLY A 75 6.72 -15.92 14.67
C GLY A 75 5.26 -15.43 14.82
N VAL A 76 5.04 -14.16 15.15
CA VAL A 76 3.69 -13.59 15.31
C VAL A 76 3.24 -12.93 14.01
N TRP A 77 2.04 -13.30 13.56
CA TRP A 77 1.31 -12.60 12.52
C TRP A 77 0.33 -11.63 13.19
N GLU A 78 0.32 -10.37 12.75
CA GLU A 78 -0.44 -9.28 13.42
C GLU A 78 -1.90 -9.19 12.92
N PHE A 79 -2.20 -9.85 11.81
CA PHE A 79 -3.54 -9.85 11.24
C PHE A 79 -4.48 -10.70 12.09
N GLU A 80 -5.65 -10.16 12.40
CA GLU A 80 -6.63 -10.83 13.26
C GLU A 80 -7.25 -12.03 12.51
N PRO A 81 -7.19 -13.27 13.05
CA PRO A 81 -7.61 -14.48 12.35
C PRO A 81 -9.08 -14.48 11.89
N GLU A 82 -10.02 -14.01 12.69
CA GLU A 82 -11.45 -13.98 12.33
C GLU A 82 -11.70 -13.01 11.17
N THR A 83 -10.99 -11.88 11.17
CA THR A 83 -11.00 -10.87 10.12
C THR A 83 -10.38 -11.41 8.84
N ALA A 84 -9.28 -12.17 8.94
CA ALA A 84 -8.66 -12.83 7.79
C ALA A 84 -9.63 -13.84 7.15
N GLU A 85 -10.24 -14.71 7.96
CA GLU A 85 -11.22 -15.70 7.49
C GLU A 85 -12.38 -15.01 6.77
N LYS A 86 -12.98 -14.00 7.41
CA LYS A 86 -14.09 -13.22 6.84
C LYS A 86 -13.73 -12.57 5.50
N LEU A 87 -12.54 -12.00 5.37
CA LEU A 87 -12.08 -11.36 4.12
C LEU A 87 -11.81 -12.41 3.04
N CYS A 88 -11.13 -13.50 3.37
CA CYS A 88 -10.85 -14.59 2.44
C CYS A 88 -12.13 -15.25 1.93
N ASP A 89 -13.11 -15.51 2.80
CA ASP A 89 -14.44 -16.05 2.44
C ASP A 89 -15.19 -15.11 1.48
N ALA A 90 -14.93 -13.81 1.57
CA ALA A 90 -15.48 -12.80 0.67
C ALA A 90 -14.66 -12.64 -0.63
N GLY A 91 -13.66 -13.49 -0.87
CA GLY A 91 -12.83 -13.49 -2.08
C GLY A 91 -11.67 -12.49 -2.06
N VAL A 92 -11.37 -11.87 -0.92
CA VAL A 92 -10.24 -10.94 -0.77
C VAL A 92 -8.93 -11.73 -0.70
N LEU A 93 -7.93 -11.32 -1.49
CA LEU A 93 -6.60 -11.91 -1.43
C LEU A 93 -5.74 -11.21 -0.37
N ILE A 94 -5.22 -11.97 0.60
CA ILE A 94 -4.28 -11.46 1.61
C ILE A 94 -2.87 -11.92 1.28
N VAL A 95 -1.98 -10.97 1.06
CA VAL A 95 -0.57 -11.16 0.71
C VAL A 95 0.30 -10.83 1.92
N THR A 96 1.19 -11.74 2.26
CA THR A 96 2.25 -11.53 3.26
C THR A 96 3.60 -11.69 2.59
N GLY A 97 4.49 -10.71 2.78
CA GLY A 97 5.82 -10.75 2.20
C GLY A 97 6.80 -9.85 2.93
N THR A 98 8.09 -10.09 2.73
CA THR A 98 9.15 -9.23 3.27
C THR A 98 8.97 -7.80 2.75
N HIS A 99 9.10 -6.81 3.63
CA HIS A 99 9.00 -5.40 3.26
C HIS A 99 10.06 -5.01 2.22
N ALA A 100 9.65 -4.86 0.96
CA ALA A 100 10.53 -4.70 -0.21
C ALA A 100 11.48 -3.50 -0.11
N LEU A 101 11.05 -2.40 0.52
CA LEU A 101 11.87 -1.20 0.72
C LEU A 101 12.67 -1.24 2.03
N SER A 102 13.02 -2.45 2.49
CA SER A 102 13.97 -2.64 3.58
C SER A 102 14.68 -4.00 3.51
N GLY A 103 13.93 -5.11 3.52
CA GLY A 103 14.48 -6.45 3.39
C GLY A 103 15.51 -6.82 4.46
N LEU A 104 16.51 -7.61 4.07
CA LEU A 104 17.60 -8.04 4.93
C LEU A 104 18.41 -6.86 5.49
N GLU A 105 18.56 -5.77 4.74
CA GLU A 105 19.34 -4.59 5.15
C GLU A 105 18.83 -3.98 6.46
N ARG A 106 17.54 -4.13 6.77
CA ARG A 106 16.95 -3.73 8.06
C ARG A 106 17.61 -4.43 9.25
N SER A 107 18.08 -5.67 9.07
CA SER A 107 18.78 -6.40 10.13
C SER A 107 20.16 -5.80 10.43
N PHE A 108 20.83 -5.27 9.40
CA PHE A 108 22.11 -4.60 9.53
C PHE A 108 21.94 -3.23 10.18
N SER A 109 20.99 -2.44 9.69
CA SER A 109 20.73 -1.09 10.21
C SER A 109 20.28 -1.07 11.68
N ARG A 110 19.54 -2.11 12.13
CA ARG A 110 19.14 -2.28 13.54
C ARG A 110 20.24 -2.88 14.43
N SER A 111 21.27 -3.48 13.87
CA SER A 111 22.33 -4.13 14.65
C SER A 111 23.29 -3.10 15.23
N PRO A 112 23.54 -3.07 16.56
CA PRO A 112 24.56 -2.19 17.14
C PRO A 112 25.99 -2.50 16.66
N LYS A 113 26.22 -3.70 16.10
CA LYS A 113 27.55 -4.13 15.61
C LYS A 113 27.82 -3.74 14.16
N VAL A 114 26.76 -3.57 13.36
CA VAL A 114 26.87 -3.25 11.93
C VAL A 114 26.41 -1.81 11.71
N GLY A 115 25.16 -1.51 12.03
CA GLY A 115 24.58 -0.18 11.88
C GLY A 115 24.58 0.31 10.43
N GLY A 116 24.29 1.60 10.26
CA GLY A 116 24.26 2.25 8.94
C GLY A 116 22.97 1.97 8.16
N GLY A 117 22.48 2.99 7.44
CA GLY A 117 21.33 2.84 6.54
C GLY A 117 21.77 2.33 5.17
N SER A 118 20.95 1.47 4.57
CA SER A 118 21.19 0.98 3.21
C SER A 118 20.65 1.90 2.12
N ARG A 119 21.04 1.64 0.85
CA ARG A 119 20.45 2.32 -0.31
C ARG A 119 18.95 2.06 -0.43
N THR A 120 18.50 0.85 -0.12
CA THR A 120 17.08 0.48 -0.10
C THR A 120 16.31 1.29 0.93
N GLU A 121 16.87 1.42 2.15
CA GLU A 121 16.26 2.24 3.20
C GLU A 121 16.31 3.74 2.89
N ALA A 122 17.33 4.22 2.16
CA ALA A 122 17.40 5.60 1.68
C ALA A 122 16.28 5.91 0.68
N VAL A 123 15.95 4.99 -0.24
CA VAL A 123 14.81 5.13 -1.15
C VAL A 123 13.50 5.20 -0.35
N ALA A 124 13.31 4.31 0.63
CA ALA A 124 12.15 4.33 1.51
C ALA A 124 12.01 5.68 2.23
N GLU A 125 13.11 6.18 2.78
CA GLU A 125 13.10 7.44 3.53
C GLU A 125 12.89 8.65 2.62
N ALA A 126 13.43 8.63 1.40
CA ALA A 126 13.15 9.67 0.40
C ALA A 126 11.65 9.75 0.09
N LEU A 127 10.96 8.63 -0.12
CA LEU A 127 9.51 8.62 -0.35
C LEU A 127 8.74 9.14 0.86
N ARG A 128 9.06 8.64 2.07
CA ARG A 128 8.38 9.07 3.32
C ARG A 128 8.53 10.57 3.58
N ARG A 129 9.75 11.09 3.37
CA ARG A 129 10.10 12.44 3.79
C ARG A 129 9.85 13.47 2.70
N VAL A 130 10.10 13.16 1.44
CA VAL A 130 9.92 14.14 0.38
C VAL A 130 8.45 14.22 -0.05
N VAL A 131 7.67 13.15 0.10
CA VAL A 131 6.27 13.11 -0.34
C VAL A 131 5.31 12.80 0.80
N ALA A 132 5.21 11.53 1.24
CA ALA A 132 4.31 11.11 2.30
C ALA A 132 4.67 9.70 2.80
N VAL A 133 4.40 9.40 4.07
CA VAL A 133 4.59 8.05 4.62
C VAL A 133 3.71 7.04 3.88
N GLY A 134 2.43 7.38 3.68
CA GLY A 134 1.50 6.53 2.93
C GLY A 134 1.92 6.28 1.48
N LEU A 135 2.60 7.23 0.80
CA LEU A 135 3.12 6.98 -0.56
C LEU A 135 4.17 5.88 -0.55
N LYS A 136 5.14 5.95 0.38
CA LYS A 136 6.15 4.90 0.53
C LYS A 136 5.48 3.54 0.71
N VAL A 137 4.47 3.48 1.58
CA VAL A 137 3.75 2.24 1.90
C VAL A 137 3.02 1.73 0.66
N ALA A 138 2.29 2.58 -0.08
CA ALA A 138 1.62 2.20 -1.31
C ALA A 138 2.59 1.61 -2.35
N VAL A 139 3.75 2.26 -2.56
CA VAL A 139 4.81 1.74 -3.46
C VAL A 139 5.33 0.38 -2.98
N GLU A 140 5.64 0.24 -1.69
CA GLU A 140 6.16 -1.01 -1.12
C GLU A 140 5.14 -2.15 -1.23
N CYS A 141 3.86 -1.89 -0.97
CA CYS A 141 2.80 -2.89 -1.08
C CYS A 141 2.60 -3.36 -2.51
N VAL A 142 2.69 -2.47 -3.51
CA VAL A 142 2.64 -2.87 -4.92
C VAL A 142 3.82 -3.77 -5.30
N LEU A 143 5.04 -3.45 -4.86
CA LEU A 143 6.20 -4.31 -5.09
C LEU A 143 6.01 -5.70 -4.47
N ILE A 144 5.55 -5.75 -3.22
CA ILE A 144 5.28 -7.03 -2.52
C ILE A 144 4.20 -7.83 -3.26
N ALA A 145 3.10 -7.19 -3.64
CA ALA A 145 2.00 -7.86 -4.35
C ALA A 145 2.45 -8.39 -5.72
N ALA A 146 3.23 -7.61 -6.48
CA ALA A 146 3.79 -8.03 -7.76
C ALA A 146 4.77 -9.21 -7.60
N ASP A 147 5.67 -9.17 -6.62
CA ASP A 147 6.62 -10.24 -6.34
C ASP A 147 5.95 -11.55 -5.90
N GLN A 148 4.72 -11.49 -5.37
CA GLN A 148 3.90 -12.67 -5.03
C GLN A 148 2.97 -13.10 -6.17
N GLY A 149 3.00 -12.44 -7.33
CA GLY A 149 2.14 -12.75 -8.47
C GLY A 149 0.66 -12.34 -8.29
N ALA A 150 0.34 -11.54 -7.27
CA ALA A 150 -1.03 -11.08 -7.02
C ALA A 150 -1.48 -9.98 -8.02
N VAL A 151 -0.51 -9.24 -8.57
CA VAL A 151 -0.74 -8.14 -9.52
C VAL A 151 0.20 -8.29 -10.72
N GLY A 152 -0.32 -8.09 -11.93
CA GLY A 152 0.48 -8.08 -13.16
C GLY A 152 1.21 -6.76 -13.39
N ILE A 153 2.31 -6.79 -14.14
CA ILE A 153 3.12 -5.59 -14.45
C ILE A 153 2.58 -4.77 -15.65
N ASP A 154 1.63 -5.35 -16.39
CA ASP A 154 1.05 -4.76 -17.61
C ASP A 154 -0.27 -4.01 -17.33
N GLU A 155 -0.74 -4.01 -16.08
CA GLU A 155 -1.95 -3.31 -15.63
C GLU A 155 -1.60 -2.18 -14.66
N GLU A 156 -2.46 -1.17 -14.54
CA GLU A 156 -2.38 -0.17 -13.47
C GLU A 156 -3.29 -0.60 -12.31
N VAL A 157 -2.89 -0.27 -11.09
CA VAL A 157 -3.67 -0.54 -9.88
C VAL A 157 -3.86 0.73 -9.07
N ILE A 158 -4.94 0.77 -8.28
CA ILE A 158 -4.96 1.67 -7.14
C ILE A 158 -4.11 1.06 -6.03
N ALA A 159 -3.24 1.87 -5.44
CA ALA A 159 -2.42 1.49 -4.31
C ALA A 159 -2.69 2.43 -3.14
N VAL A 160 -2.87 1.86 -1.95
CA VAL A 160 -3.25 2.58 -0.75
C VAL A 160 -2.29 2.27 0.38
N GLY A 161 -1.79 3.34 1.00
CA GLY A 161 -0.96 3.28 2.20
C GLY A 161 -1.41 4.31 3.24
N GLY A 162 -0.82 4.23 4.43
CA GLY A 162 -1.13 5.14 5.53
C GLY A 162 0.04 5.39 6.47
N THR A 163 -0.18 6.31 7.39
CA THR A 163 0.78 6.72 8.42
C THR A 163 0.40 6.10 9.75
N TYR A 164 1.28 5.26 10.32
CA TYR A 164 1.08 4.46 11.54
C TYR A 164 -0.05 3.43 11.45
N SER A 165 -1.29 3.87 11.30
CA SER A 165 -2.49 3.03 11.18
C SER A 165 -3.48 3.66 10.19
N GLY A 166 -4.39 2.83 9.67
CA GLY A 166 -5.35 3.29 8.67
C GLY A 166 -4.73 3.58 7.30
N ALA A 167 -5.45 4.35 6.51
CA ALA A 167 -5.00 4.82 5.20
C ALA A 167 -5.16 6.35 5.11
N ASP A 168 -4.18 7.00 4.49
CA ASP A 168 -4.21 8.44 4.22
C ASP A 168 -3.69 8.81 2.83
N THR A 169 -3.19 7.85 2.06
CA THR A 169 -2.61 8.07 0.74
C THR A 169 -3.15 7.06 -0.26
N VAL A 170 -3.61 7.56 -1.40
CA VAL A 170 -4.17 6.77 -2.52
C VAL A 170 -3.48 7.20 -3.81
N CYS A 171 -2.95 6.23 -4.56
CA CYS A 171 -2.24 6.46 -5.81
C CYS A 171 -2.70 5.51 -6.91
N VAL A 172 -2.55 5.92 -8.17
CA VAL A 172 -2.53 4.99 -9.30
C VAL A 172 -1.08 4.62 -9.55
N ILE A 173 -0.77 3.33 -9.58
CA ILE A 173 0.60 2.84 -9.77
C ILE A 173 0.61 1.80 -10.90
N ARG A 174 1.56 1.95 -11.82
CA ARG A 174 1.99 0.86 -12.70
C ARG A 174 3.02 0.01 -11.94
N PRO A 175 2.74 -1.26 -11.63
CA PRO A 175 3.63 -2.13 -10.88
C PRO A 175 4.92 -2.46 -11.62
N ALA A 176 5.91 -2.90 -10.84
CA ALA A 176 7.10 -3.62 -11.30
C ALA A 176 7.52 -4.62 -10.21
N HIS A 177 8.45 -5.51 -10.52
CA HIS A 177 9.07 -6.36 -9.50
C HIS A 177 10.14 -5.61 -8.73
N THR A 178 10.45 -6.05 -7.50
CA THR A 178 11.52 -5.42 -6.71
C THR A 178 12.87 -5.46 -7.44
N ALA A 179 13.15 -6.52 -8.20
CA ALA A 179 14.36 -6.67 -9.01
C ALA A 179 14.48 -5.62 -10.13
N SER A 180 13.36 -5.05 -10.58
CA SER A 180 13.27 -4.02 -11.62
C SER A 180 12.56 -2.76 -11.09
N PHE A 181 12.82 -2.40 -9.83
CA PHE A 181 12.17 -1.30 -9.11
C PHE A 181 12.00 -0.01 -9.92
N PHE A 182 13.00 0.37 -10.71
CA PHE A 182 12.98 1.62 -11.49
C PHE A 182 12.01 1.61 -12.68
N ASP A 183 11.38 0.47 -12.99
CA ASP A 183 10.30 0.37 -13.96
C ASP A 183 8.92 0.72 -13.36
N LEU A 184 8.80 0.73 -12.02
CA LEU A 184 7.58 1.12 -11.30
C LEU A 184 7.29 2.61 -11.53
N GLN A 185 6.02 2.95 -11.73
CA GLN A 185 5.62 4.33 -11.95
C GLN A 185 4.40 4.71 -11.12
N VAL A 186 4.54 5.73 -10.28
CA VAL A 186 3.40 6.42 -9.67
C VAL A 186 2.81 7.33 -10.73
N ARG A 187 1.59 7.03 -11.18
CA ARG A 187 0.91 7.68 -12.31
C ARG A 187 0.05 8.85 -11.88
N GLU A 188 -0.68 8.67 -10.79
CA GLU A 188 -1.56 9.69 -10.22
C GLU A 188 -1.50 9.64 -8.69
N ILE A 189 -1.59 10.81 -8.06
CA ILE A 189 -1.88 10.93 -6.63
C ILE A 189 -3.35 11.33 -6.50
N VAL A 190 -4.14 10.46 -5.91
CA VAL A 190 -5.60 10.64 -5.76
C VAL A 190 -5.90 11.36 -4.44
N ALA A 191 -5.25 10.92 -3.36
CA ALA A 191 -5.34 11.56 -2.05
C ALA A 191 -4.01 11.41 -1.31
N MET A 192 -3.63 12.41 -0.50
CA MET A 192 -2.49 12.32 0.43
C MET A 192 -2.59 13.39 1.54
N PRO A 193 -1.89 13.25 2.67
CA PRO A 193 -1.75 14.35 3.62
C PRO A 193 -1.00 15.53 2.99
N ARG A 194 -1.47 16.76 3.25
CA ARG A 194 -0.75 17.99 2.86
C ARG A 194 0.53 18.16 3.69
N VAL A 195 0.47 17.74 4.95
CA VAL A 195 1.59 17.72 5.90
C VAL A 195 1.81 16.27 6.32
N ARG A 196 3.06 15.81 6.20
CA ARG A 196 3.49 14.42 6.45
C ARG A 196 3.57 14.08 7.94
#